data_AF-W4P4V3-F1
#
_entry.id   AF-W4P4V3-F1
#
_cell.length_a   1.000
_cell.length_b   1.000
_cell.length_c   1.000
_cell.angle_alpha   90.00
_cell.angle_beta   90.00
_cell.angle_gamma   90.00
#
_symmetry.space_group_name_H-M   'P 1'
#
loop_
_entity.id
_entity.type
_entity.pdbx_description
1 polymer ?
#
loop_
_entity_poly.entity_id
_entity_poly.type
_entity_poly.pdbx_seq_one_letter_code
_entity_poly.pdbx_strand_id
1 'polypeptide(L)' 'MIALKGNDISSIPLEEVAGKLKLVTEDHDLVIQGRRMGICFG' A
#
# COMPACT_ATOMS: atom_id res chain seq x y z
N MET A 1 -2.29 15.81 5.14
CA MET A 1 -2.86 14.44 5.08
C MET A 1 -2.75 13.79 6.45
N ILE A 2 -3.73 12.99 6.86
CA ILE A 2 -3.62 12.17 8.08
C ILE A 2 -3.07 10.81 7.67
N ALA A 3 -2.05 10.33 8.39
CA ALA A 3 -1.37 9.07 8.11
C ALA A 3 -1.24 8.23 9.39
N LEU A 4 -1.44 6.92 9.25
CA LEU A 4 -1.10 5.93 10.27
C LEU A 4 0.34 5.47 10.02
N LYS A 5 1.24 5.69 10.98
CA LYS A 5 2.63 5.22 10.94
C LYS A 5 2.83 4.24 12.08
N GLY A 6 2.89 2.95 11.76
CA GLY A 6 2.86 1.92 12.79
C GLY A 6 1.51 1.97 13.52
N ASN A 7 1.53 2.35 14.79
CA ASN A 7 0.33 2.46 15.61
C ASN A 7 -0.05 3.91 15.95
N ASP A 8 0.69 4.90 15.42
CA ASP A 8 0.47 6.31 15.70
C ASP A 8 -0.21 7.03 14.53
N ILE A 9 -1.23 7.83 14.87
CA ILE A 9 -1.90 8.71 13.91
C ILE A 9 -1.18 10.06 13.91
N SER A 10 -0.67 10.46 12.76
CA SER A 10 0.09 11.71 12.58
C SER A 10 -0.43 12.52 11.39
N SER A 11 -0.21 13.83 11.42
CA SER A 11 -0.41 14.69 10.25
C SER A 11 0.91 14.86 9.50
N ILE A 12 0.85 14.76 8.17
CA ILE A 12 1.99 15.02 7.28
C ILE A 12 1.59 16.02 6.18
N PRO A 13 2.52 16.90 5.75
CA PRO A 13 2.29 17.81 4.62
C PRO A 13 1.93 17.07 3.34
N LEU A 14 1.16 17.70 2.45
CA LEU A 14 0.74 17.07 1.19
C LEU A 14 1.90 16.96 0.19
N GLU A 15 2.81 17.93 0.24
CA GLU A 15 4.03 18.00 -0.57
C GLU A 15 4.92 16.77 -0.32
N GLU A 16 4.92 16.25 0.91
CA GLU A 16 5.68 15.05 1.27
C GLU A 16 5.04 13.74 0.80
N VAL A 17 3.75 13.75 0.45
CA VAL A 17 3.01 12.58 -0.05
C VAL A 17 2.98 12.57 -1.58
N ALA A 18 2.96 13.75 -2.19
CA ALA A 18 2.99 13.90 -3.63
C ALA A 18 4.17 13.12 -4.23
N GLY A 19 3.88 12.24 -5.19
CA GLY A 19 4.88 11.41 -5.87
C GLY A 19 5.34 10.16 -5.12
N LYS A 20 4.99 9.98 -3.83
CA LYS A 20 5.29 8.74 -3.07
C LYS A 20 4.22 7.67 -3.26
N LEU A 21 3.72 7.51 -4.48
CA LEU A 21 2.74 6.49 -4.81
C LEU A 21 3.38 5.10 -4.63
N LYS A 22 2.95 4.36 -3.61
CA LYS A 22 3.36 2.98 -3.39
C LYS A 22 2.25 2.05 -3.85
N LEU A 23 2.30 1.66 -5.12
CA LEU A 23 1.47 0.58 -5.64
C LEU A 23 2.18 -0.74 -5.45
N VAL A 24 1.40 -1.78 -5.16
CA VAL A 24 1.87 -3.17 -5.23
C VAL A 24 1.58 -3.67 -6.63
N THR A 25 2.62 -4.10 -7.34
CA THR A 25 2.49 -4.60 -8.71
C THR A 25 1.98 -6.04 -8.71
N GLU A 26 1.42 -6.49 -9.84
CA GLU A 26 0.83 -7.84 -9.92
C GLU A 26 1.86 -8.97 -9.83
N ASP A 27 3.10 -8.68 -10.20
CA ASP A 27 4.26 -9.57 -10.11
C ASP A 27 4.85 -9.61 -8.69
N HIS A 28 4.30 -8.86 -7.74
CA HIS A 28 4.74 -8.93 -6.36
C HIS A 28 4.41 -10.31 -5.76
N ASP A 29 5.37 -10.92 -5.07
CA ASP A 29 5.29 -12.31 -4.59
C ASP A 29 4.00 -12.62 -3.81
N LEU A 30 3.57 -11.71 -2.93
CA LEU A 30 2.33 -11.85 -2.15
C LEU A 30 1.07 -11.89 -3.02
N VAL A 31 1.03 -11.10 -4.10
CA VAL A 31 -0.09 -11.11 -5.05
C VAL A 31 -0.10 -12.43 -5.82
N ILE A 32 1.07 -12.89 -6.28
CA ILE A 32 1.22 -14.19 -6.94
C ILE A 32 0.75 -15.33 -6.03
N GLN A 33 1.21 -15.36 -4.77
CA GLN A 33 0.80 -16.39 -3.82
C GLN A 33 -0.70 -16.32 -3.54
N GLY A 34 -1.27 -15.13 -3.34
CA GLY A 34 -2.70 -14.98 -3.14
C GLY A 34 -3.52 -15.52 -4.31
N ARG A 35 -3.12 -15.23 -5.56
CA ARG A 35 -3.79 -15.77 -6.76
C ARG A 35 -3.71 -17.30 -6.80
N ARG A 36 -2.58 -17.90 -6.44
CA ARG A 36 -2.43 -19.38 -6.34
C ARG A 36 -3.33 -20.00 -5.27
N MET A 37 -3.64 -19.26 -4.22
CA MET A 37 -4.61 -19.65 -3.20
C MET A 37 -6.07 -19.45 -3.64
N GLY A 38 -6.31 -18.96 -4.87
CA GLY A 38 -7.65 -18.66 -5.38
C GLY A 38 -8.22 -17.33 -4.90
N ILE A 39 -7.39 -16.44 -4.35
CA ILE A 39 -7.82 -15.11 -3.88
C ILE A 39 -8.02 -14.19 -5.10
N CYS A 40 -9.21 -13.60 -5.20
CA CYS A 40 -9.51 -12.52 -6.13
C CYS A 40 -9.17 -11.18 -5.48
N PHE A 41 -8.34 -10.35 -6.14
CA PHE A 41 -7.92 -9.04 -5.63
C PHE A 41 -8.78 -7.88 -6.14
N GLY A 42 -9.98 -8.18 -6.65
CA GLY A 42 -10.88 -7.22 -7.31
C GLY A 42 -10.99 -7.49 -8.79
#